data_AF-A0A2V1DLK7-F1
#
_entry.id   AF-A0A2V1DLK7-F1
#
_cell.length_a   1.000
_cell.length_b   1.000
_cell.length_c   1.000
_cell.angle_alpha   90.00
_cell.angle_beta   90.00
_cell.angle_gamma   90.00
#
_symmetry.space_group_name_H-M   'P 1'
#
loop_
_entity.id
_entity.type
_entity.pdbx_description
1 polymer ?
#
loop_
_entity_poly.entity_id
_entity_poly.type
_entity_poly.pdbx_seq_one_letter_code
_entity_poly.pdbx_strand_id
1 'polypeptide(L)'
;MVNECDKLVNSIKRTVETLQMREQARSKTLESARVITRSFLKQGELQALQTRLEKLDSRIRINTASAMQKKHNSSIVKQLVRIETAQRRMEVEGSSKLDAIIRDIANFTKQKEESGEIGLERQITGLQSLSLNLGSLQKEQVICSKQVKILESLYFTVLRRRWYDKAFYIRGILAVRNKRTNEWIFDPEQTHFSSWLASDSRNNGLFTSHAEFSEELRDIDYAINVPMAPVFDSEVSPQYDNLRDRIRNRCSDLLIVDDVPHPFYLSHNVDFLHRTVRDFLRDYHDQLKSNLVWSFSPLLSLSKIWLALLKGLPVTDFRDRATANTIIGITDEIRYYARELEKRGSEDDEIPLIRLLDELDKTNCRHSATSVTNNHWTNARDSQYPESGQCNWIALTVQARLVTYARTKLNSDPRLLHKRGRSLLDYALRPRRVTSI
;
A
#
# COMPACT_ATOMS: atom_id res chain seq x y z
N MET A 1 -38.11 -38.21 15.46
CA MET A 1 -38.49 -36.91 16.04
C MET A 1 -39.94 -36.58 15.74
N VAL A 2 -40.33 -36.16 14.52
CA VAL A 2 -41.75 -35.86 14.19
C VAL A 2 -42.68 -37.01 14.59
N ASN A 3 -42.44 -38.22 14.08
CA ASN A 3 -43.19 -39.44 14.41
C ASN A 3 -43.12 -39.87 15.90
N GLU A 4 -42.30 -39.22 16.74
CA GLU A 4 -42.25 -39.40 18.19
C GLU A 4 -43.08 -38.34 18.91
N CYS A 5 -43.03 -37.09 18.44
CA CYS A 5 -43.97 -36.03 18.83
C CYS A 5 -45.42 -36.47 18.57
N ASP A 6 -45.71 -36.99 17.36
CA ASP A 6 -47.06 -37.43 17.00
C ASP A 6 -47.55 -38.58 17.90
N LYS A 7 -46.67 -39.53 18.24
CA LYS A 7 -46.99 -40.62 19.18
C LYS A 7 -47.23 -40.08 20.59
N LEU A 8 -46.45 -39.10 21.04
CA LEU A 8 -46.61 -38.48 22.36
C LEU A 8 -47.89 -37.66 22.44
N VAL A 9 -48.20 -36.85 21.43
CA VAL A 9 -49.44 -36.07 21.31
C VAL A 9 -50.66 -36.99 21.28
N ASN A 10 -50.64 -38.07 20.49
CA ASN A 10 -51.72 -39.06 20.48
C ASN A 10 -51.87 -39.79 21.82
N SER A 11 -50.78 -40.02 22.55
CA SER A 11 -50.83 -40.61 23.90
C SER A 11 -51.44 -39.64 24.91
N ILE A 12 -51.01 -38.38 24.93
CA ILE A 12 -51.54 -37.33 25.81
C ILE A 12 -53.03 -37.11 25.52
N LYS A 13 -53.41 -36.99 24.23
CA LYS A 13 -54.80 -36.83 23.80
C LYS A 13 -55.70 -37.94 24.33
N ARG A 14 -55.30 -39.22 24.16
CA ARG A 14 -56.04 -40.37 24.71
C ARG A 14 -56.18 -40.31 26.23
N THR A 15 -55.13 -39.96 26.96
CA THR A 15 -55.20 -39.84 28.43
C THR A 15 -56.17 -38.73 28.85
N VAL A 16 -56.12 -37.57 28.20
CA VAL A 16 -57.06 -36.45 28.43
C VAL A 16 -58.51 -36.87 28.11
N GLU A 17 -58.75 -37.53 26.98
CA GLU A 17 -60.07 -38.06 26.59
C GLU A 17 -60.63 -39.07 27.62
N THR A 18 -59.78 -39.83 28.32
CA THR A 18 -60.23 -40.74 29.40
C THR A 18 -60.51 -40.07 30.75
N LEU A 19 -60.08 -38.81 30.92
CA LEU A 19 -60.25 -37.98 32.12
C LEU A 19 -61.32 -36.88 31.94
N GLN A 20 -61.70 -36.56 30.70
CA GLN A 20 -62.75 -35.59 30.40
C GLN A 20 -64.12 -36.06 30.92
N MET A 21 -64.86 -35.18 31.60
CA MET A 21 -66.22 -35.48 32.08
C MET A 21 -67.19 -35.67 30.90
N ARG A 22 -68.10 -36.64 31.04
CA ARG A 22 -69.17 -36.88 30.06
C ARG A 22 -70.36 -35.95 30.35
N GLU A 23 -70.70 -35.10 29.41
CA GLU A 23 -71.76 -34.08 29.58
C GLU A 23 -73.15 -34.68 29.86
N GLN A 24 -73.44 -35.86 29.31
CA GLN A 24 -74.73 -36.57 29.44
C GLN A 24 -74.83 -37.51 30.66
N ALA A 25 -74.01 -37.32 31.69
CA ALA A 25 -73.99 -38.22 32.85
C ALA A 25 -75.19 -38.01 33.79
N ARG A 26 -75.91 -39.10 34.12
CA ARG A 26 -77.08 -39.10 35.03
C ARG A 26 -76.79 -38.59 36.45
N SER A 27 -75.52 -38.57 36.89
CA SER A 27 -75.11 -37.94 38.14
C SER A 27 -73.72 -37.33 37.99
N LYS A 28 -73.65 -36.00 38.10
CA LYS A 28 -72.37 -35.25 38.03
C LYS A 28 -71.43 -35.62 39.18
N THR A 29 -71.98 -35.93 40.35
CA THR A 29 -71.22 -36.29 41.56
C THR A 29 -70.55 -37.67 41.46
N LEU A 30 -71.18 -38.64 40.80
CA LEU A 30 -70.58 -39.96 40.57
C LEU A 30 -69.51 -39.91 39.47
N GLU A 31 -69.70 -39.07 38.44
CA GLU A 31 -68.67 -38.84 37.44
C GLU A 31 -67.46 -38.07 37.98
N SER A 32 -67.65 -37.04 38.82
CA SER A 32 -66.52 -36.33 39.43
C SER A 32 -65.68 -37.27 40.32
N ALA A 33 -66.33 -38.13 41.12
CA ALA A 33 -65.65 -39.18 41.86
C ALA A 33 -64.88 -40.16 40.93
N ARG A 34 -65.52 -40.63 39.85
CA ARG A 34 -64.87 -41.51 38.85
C ARG A 34 -63.65 -40.86 38.19
N VAL A 35 -63.72 -39.58 37.87
CA VAL A 35 -62.61 -38.82 37.28
C VAL A 35 -61.49 -38.60 38.30
N ILE A 36 -61.80 -38.32 39.58
CA ILE A 36 -60.81 -38.21 40.65
C ILE A 36 -60.05 -39.54 40.85
N THR A 37 -60.76 -40.66 40.99
CA THR A 37 -60.12 -41.99 41.17
C THR A 37 -59.29 -42.38 39.94
N ARG A 38 -59.76 -42.08 38.73
CA ARG A 38 -58.99 -42.30 37.49
C ARG A 38 -57.78 -41.38 37.38
N SER A 39 -57.89 -40.12 37.77
CA SER A 39 -56.79 -39.16 37.80
C SER A 39 -55.68 -39.66 38.72
N PHE A 40 -56.02 -40.10 39.94
CA PHE A 40 -55.06 -40.67 40.90
C PHE A 40 -54.37 -41.94 40.35
N LEU A 41 -55.15 -42.89 39.82
CA LEU A 41 -54.60 -44.10 39.19
C LEU A 41 -53.74 -43.82 37.94
N LYS A 42 -53.95 -42.68 37.26
CA LYS A 42 -53.19 -42.26 36.07
C LYS A 42 -52.10 -41.22 36.37
N GLN A 43 -51.91 -40.83 37.63
CA GLN A 43 -50.91 -39.82 38.02
C GLN A 43 -49.49 -40.23 37.63
N GLY A 44 -49.13 -41.51 37.80
CA GLY A 44 -47.84 -42.04 37.37
C GLY A 44 -47.65 -42.06 35.85
N GLU A 45 -48.71 -42.31 35.07
CA GLU A 45 -48.67 -42.21 33.60
C GLU A 45 -48.54 -40.76 33.13
N LEU A 46 -49.20 -39.81 33.80
CA LEU A 46 -49.08 -38.38 33.52
C LEU A 46 -47.67 -37.86 33.83
N GLN A 47 -47.08 -38.24 34.97
CA GLN A 47 -45.69 -37.93 35.29
C GLN A 47 -44.71 -38.54 34.28
N ALA A 48 -44.90 -39.81 33.90
CA ALA A 48 -44.08 -40.46 32.87
C ALA A 48 -44.21 -39.80 31.49
N LEU A 49 -45.40 -39.28 31.13
CA LEU A 49 -45.60 -38.48 29.92
C LEU A 49 -44.92 -37.11 30.00
N GLN A 50 -44.99 -36.43 31.15
CA GLN A 50 -44.32 -35.15 31.39
C GLN A 50 -42.79 -35.29 31.27
N THR A 51 -42.16 -36.23 31.99
CA THR A 51 -40.70 -36.44 31.92
C THR A 51 -40.25 -36.84 30.50
N ARG A 52 -41.10 -37.54 29.73
CA ARG A 52 -40.83 -37.83 28.31
C ARG A 52 -40.96 -36.59 27.42
N LEU A 53 -41.90 -35.68 27.71
CA LEU A 53 -42.05 -34.41 27.00
C LEU A 53 -40.86 -33.47 27.27
N GLU A 54 -40.46 -33.32 28.53
CA GLU A 54 -39.29 -32.53 28.95
C GLU A 54 -37.99 -33.05 28.33
N LYS A 55 -37.79 -34.38 28.34
CA LYS A 55 -36.64 -35.04 27.69
C LYS A 55 -36.66 -34.90 26.16
N LEU A 56 -37.83 -34.74 25.55
CA LEU A 56 -37.99 -34.54 24.12
C LEU A 56 -37.78 -33.06 23.72
N ASP A 57 -38.28 -32.10 24.50
CA ASP A 57 -38.00 -30.66 24.32
C ASP A 57 -36.50 -30.36 24.51
N SER A 58 -35.88 -30.90 25.57
CA SER A 58 -34.43 -30.82 25.77
C SER A 58 -33.65 -31.35 24.54
N ARG A 59 -34.06 -32.51 24.00
CA ARG A 59 -33.50 -33.04 22.74
C ARG A 59 -33.78 -32.13 21.54
N ILE A 60 -34.94 -31.51 21.41
CA ILE A 60 -35.22 -30.55 20.34
C ILE A 60 -34.27 -29.35 20.45
N ARG A 61 -34.14 -28.72 21.63
CA ARG A 61 -33.27 -27.57 21.86
C ARG A 61 -31.79 -27.88 21.57
N ILE A 62 -31.29 -29.01 22.04
CA ILE A 62 -29.90 -29.44 21.77
C ILE A 62 -29.67 -29.65 20.27
N ASN A 63 -30.63 -30.28 19.57
CA ASN A 63 -30.52 -30.53 18.12
C ASN A 63 -30.67 -29.25 17.29
N THR A 64 -31.59 -28.33 17.64
CA THR A 64 -31.74 -27.05 16.92
C THR A 64 -30.56 -26.13 17.16
N ALA A 65 -30.04 -26.04 18.40
CA ALA A 65 -28.81 -25.32 18.69
C ALA A 65 -27.62 -25.89 17.90
N SER A 66 -27.44 -27.22 17.89
CA SER A 66 -26.37 -27.88 17.13
C SER A 66 -26.50 -27.68 15.62
N ALA A 67 -27.72 -27.73 15.08
CA ALA A 67 -27.99 -27.51 13.66
C ALA A 67 -27.78 -26.05 13.25
N MET A 68 -28.23 -25.09 14.07
CA MET A 68 -27.95 -23.66 13.86
C MET A 68 -26.45 -23.39 13.94
N GLN A 69 -25.75 -23.88 14.95
CA GLN A 69 -24.30 -23.68 15.10
C GLN A 69 -23.53 -24.30 13.92
N LYS A 70 -23.87 -25.52 13.48
CA LYS A 70 -23.25 -26.15 12.29
C LYS A 70 -23.51 -25.34 11.00
N LYS A 71 -24.71 -24.78 10.83
CA LYS A 71 -25.07 -23.94 9.67
C LYS A 71 -24.39 -22.57 9.73
N HIS A 72 -24.31 -21.96 10.92
CA HIS A 72 -23.70 -20.64 11.13
C HIS A 72 -22.19 -20.72 10.96
N ASN A 73 -21.52 -21.69 11.59
CA ASN A 73 -20.09 -21.95 11.40
C ASN A 73 -19.76 -22.22 9.92
N SER A 74 -20.54 -23.05 9.23
CA SER A 74 -20.32 -23.32 7.79
C SER A 74 -20.50 -22.05 6.92
N SER A 75 -21.44 -21.17 7.26
CA SER A 75 -21.64 -19.90 6.56
C SER A 75 -20.51 -18.90 6.83
N ILE A 76 -20.08 -18.77 8.09
CA ILE A 76 -19.01 -17.86 8.51
C ILE A 76 -17.68 -18.30 7.91
N VAL A 77 -17.31 -19.59 7.99
CA VAL A 77 -16.09 -20.12 7.36
C VAL A 77 -16.09 -19.89 5.84
N LYS A 78 -17.24 -20.09 5.17
CA LYS A 78 -17.37 -19.78 3.72
C LYS A 78 -17.25 -18.29 3.39
N GLN A 79 -17.57 -17.40 4.32
CA GLN A 79 -17.38 -15.95 4.14
C GLN A 79 -15.95 -15.51 4.49
N LEU A 80 -15.32 -16.12 5.50
CA LEU A 80 -13.91 -15.89 5.83
C LEU A 80 -12.99 -16.29 4.68
N VAL A 81 -13.15 -17.48 4.10
CA VAL A 81 -12.36 -17.94 2.92
C VAL A 81 -12.58 -17.01 1.71
N ARG A 82 -13.75 -16.37 1.57
CA ARG A 82 -14.00 -15.35 0.51
C ARG A 82 -13.29 -14.03 0.80
N ILE A 83 -13.20 -13.61 2.06
CA ILE A 83 -12.47 -12.39 2.46
C ILE A 83 -10.96 -12.62 2.31
N GLU A 84 -10.46 -13.76 2.77
CA GLU A 84 -9.06 -14.16 2.65
C GLU A 84 -8.60 -14.22 1.19
N THR A 85 -9.37 -14.87 0.31
CA THR A 85 -9.05 -14.93 -1.12
C THR A 85 -9.16 -13.57 -1.82
N ALA A 86 -10.03 -12.66 -1.35
CA ALA A 86 -10.06 -11.27 -1.81
C ALA A 86 -8.85 -10.46 -1.33
N GLN A 87 -8.45 -10.58 -0.06
CA GLN A 87 -7.28 -9.90 0.51
C GLN A 87 -5.98 -10.36 -0.15
N ARG A 88 -5.78 -11.69 -0.30
CA ARG A 88 -4.64 -12.26 -1.03
C ARG A 88 -4.56 -11.74 -2.47
N ARG A 89 -5.70 -11.54 -3.15
CA ARG A 89 -5.77 -11.01 -4.52
C ARG A 89 -5.44 -9.51 -4.63
N MET A 90 -5.52 -8.77 -3.52
CA MET A 90 -5.24 -7.33 -3.46
C MET A 90 -3.90 -6.99 -2.79
N GLU A 91 -3.09 -8.01 -2.44
CA GLU A 91 -1.79 -7.85 -1.75
C GLU A 91 -1.87 -7.06 -0.42
N VAL A 92 -3.04 -7.08 0.24
CA VAL A 92 -3.26 -6.35 1.49
C VAL A 92 -2.75 -7.14 2.69
N GLU A 93 -1.76 -6.59 3.40
CA GLU A 93 -0.98 -7.21 4.49
C GLU A 93 -1.75 -7.42 5.82
N GLY A 94 -3.08 -7.58 5.75
CA GLY A 94 -3.98 -7.65 6.91
C GLY A 94 -4.34 -9.04 7.42
N SER A 95 -3.76 -10.13 6.89
CA SER A 95 -4.24 -11.50 7.14
C SER A 95 -4.07 -11.96 8.59
N SER A 96 -3.04 -11.49 9.28
CA SER A 96 -2.52 -12.08 10.53
C SER A 96 -3.56 -12.21 11.67
N LYS A 97 -4.55 -11.31 11.74
CA LYS A 97 -5.67 -11.38 12.68
C LYS A 97 -6.74 -12.41 12.26
N LEU A 98 -7.07 -12.44 10.97
CA LEU A 98 -8.02 -13.42 10.40
C LEU A 98 -7.49 -14.84 10.61
N ASP A 99 -6.19 -15.03 10.33
CA ASP A 99 -5.47 -16.29 10.52
C ASP A 99 -5.47 -16.76 11.97
N ALA A 100 -5.42 -15.82 12.94
CA ALA A 100 -5.49 -16.15 14.37
C ALA A 100 -6.88 -16.67 14.77
N ILE A 101 -7.95 -15.96 14.42
CA ILE A 101 -9.31 -16.36 14.81
C ILE A 101 -9.72 -17.68 14.11
N ILE A 102 -9.25 -17.92 12.87
CA ILE A 102 -9.45 -19.21 12.18
C ILE A 102 -8.76 -20.36 12.94
N ARG A 103 -7.53 -20.16 13.45
CA ARG A 103 -6.85 -21.15 14.30
C ARG A 103 -7.60 -21.40 15.62
N ASP A 104 -8.09 -20.35 16.28
CA ASP A 104 -8.81 -20.48 17.54
C ASP A 104 -10.13 -21.26 17.39
N ILE A 105 -10.88 -21.00 16.31
CA ILE A 105 -12.10 -21.76 15.97
C ILE A 105 -11.76 -23.23 15.69
N ALA A 106 -10.68 -23.51 14.95
CA ALA A 106 -10.24 -24.87 14.67
C ALA A 106 -9.83 -25.63 15.95
N ASN A 107 -9.08 -24.97 16.84
CA ASN A 107 -8.68 -25.51 18.14
C ASN A 107 -9.90 -25.83 19.03
N PHE A 108 -10.88 -24.93 19.11
CA PHE A 108 -12.13 -25.16 19.85
C PHE A 108 -12.96 -26.32 19.28
N THR A 109 -13.02 -26.49 17.96
CA THR A 109 -13.71 -27.64 17.37
C THR A 109 -12.98 -28.95 17.63
N LYS A 110 -11.64 -28.97 17.55
CA LYS A 110 -10.84 -30.17 17.79
C LYS A 110 -10.90 -30.62 19.26
N GLN A 111 -10.80 -29.69 20.22
CA GLN A 111 -10.96 -30.01 21.64
C GLN A 111 -12.31 -30.69 21.94
N LYS A 112 -13.38 -30.32 21.22
CA LYS A 112 -14.72 -30.92 21.39
C LYS A 112 -14.81 -32.37 20.89
N GLU A 113 -13.95 -32.79 19.96
CA GLU A 113 -13.91 -34.16 19.45
C GLU A 113 -13.03 -35.06 20.33
N GLU A 114 -11.98 -34.51 20.94
CA GLU A 114 -11.07 -35.23 21.85
C GLU A 114 -11.62 -35.32 23.30
N SER A 115 -12.54 -34.44 23.69
CA SER A 115 -13.06 -34.30 25.07
C SER A 115 -14.34 -35.10 25.35
N GLY A 116 -14.21 -36.40 25.58
CA GLY A 116 -15.30 -37.21 26.15
C GLY A 116 -15.76 -36.69 27.52
N GLU A 117 -17.06 -36.40 27.66
CA GLU A 117 -17.76 -36.02 28.91
C GLU A 117 -17.08 -34.97 29.82
N ILE A 118 -16.34 -33.99 29.27
CA ILE A 118 -15.91 -32.83 30.06
C ILE A 118 -17.12 -32.01 30.52
N GLY A 119 -17.16 -31.74 31.84
CA GLY A 119 -18.32 -31.20 32.55
C GLY A 119 -18.93 -29.90 32.01
N LEU A 120 -20.23 -29.75 32.25
CA LEU A 120 -21.12 -28.75 31.63
C LEU A 120 -20.60 -27.31 31.71
N GLU A 121 -20.03 -26.91 32.85
CA GLU A 121 -19.55 -25.55 33.10
C GLU A 121 -18.43 -25.14 32.14
N ARG A 122 -17.44 -26.02 31.90
CA ARG A 122 -16.36 -25.73 30.94
C ARG A 122 -16.90 -25.57 29.52
N GLN A 123 -17.94 -26.33 29.15
CA GLN A 123 -18.61 -26.16 27.86
C GLN A 123 -19.35 -24.82 27.78
N ILE A 124 -20.01 -24.38 28.86
CA ILE A 124 -20.72 -23.10 28.94
C ILE A 124 -19.73 -21.93 28.81
N THR A 125 -18.64 -21.92 29.57
CA THR A 125 -17.62 -20.85 29.49
C THR A 125 -16.94 -20.81 28.11
N GLY A 126 -16.65 -21.97 27.53
CA GLY A 126 -16.13 -22.08 26.16
C GLY A 126 -17.10 -21.52 25.11
N LEU A 127 -18.39 -21.82 25.22
CA LEU A 127 -19.43 -21.29 24.33
C LEU A 127 -19.64 -19.78 24.50
N GLN A 128 -19.51 -19.23 25.72
CA GLN A 128 -19.55 -17.78 25.96
C GLN A 128 -18.37 -17.07 25.31
N SER A 129 -17.14 -17.59 25.47
CA SER A 129 -15.94 -17.06 24.82
C SER A 129 -16.07 -17.09 23.29
N LEU A 130 -16.51 -18.23 22.73
CA LEU A 130 -16.76 -18.38 21.29
C LEU A 130 -17.83 -17.40 20.79
N SER A 131 -18.90 -17.17 21.57
CA SER A 131 -19.96 -16.20 21.23
C SER A 131 -19.43 -14.76 21.13
N LEU A 132 -18.59 -14.34 22.10
CA LEU A 132 -17.94 -13.03 22.08
C LEU A 132 -17.01 -12.87 20.87
N ASN A 133 -16.21 -13.89 20.55
CA ASN A 133 -15.30 -13.89 19.41
C ASN A 133 -16.03 -13.90 18.06
N LEU A 134 -17.18 -14.60 17.95
CA LEU A 134 -18.04 -14.50 16.77
C LEU A 134 -18.66 -13.10 16.63
N GLY A 135 -19.03 -12.46 17.76
CA GLY A 135 -19.57 -11.10 17.79
C GLY A 135 -18.54 -10.01 17.44
N SER A 136 -17.25 -10.20 17.74
CA SER A 136 -16.19 -9.31 17.26
C SER A 136 -15.89 -9.52 15.78
N LEU A 137 -15.76 -10.79 15.35
CA LEU A 137 -15.53 -11.17 13.96
C LEU A 137 -16.65 -10.71 13.03
N GLN A 138 -17.92 -10.71 13.45
CA GLN A 138 -19.03 -10.15 12.67
C GLN A 138 -18.89 -8.64 12.45
N LYS A 139 -18.38 -7.89 13.44
CA LYS A 139 -18.12 -6.44 13.30
C LYS A 139 -16.95 -6.19 12.33
N GLU A 140 -15.86 -6.92 12.49
CA GLU A 140 -14.70 -6.85 11.59
C GLU A 140 -15.08 -7.25 10.16
N GLN A 141 -15.89 -8.30 9.97
CA GLN A 141 -16.45 -8.69 8.67
C GLN A 141 -17.21 -7.54 8.00
N VAL A 142 -18.02 -6.77 8.74
CA VAL A 142 -18.76 -5.62 8.18
C VAL A 142 -17.80 -4.48 7.79
N ILE A 143 -16.75 -4.23 8.57
CA ILE A 143 -15.72 -3.23 8.25
C ILE A 143 -14.93 -3.67 7.00
N CYS A 144 -14.41 -4.89 6.98
CA CYS A 144 -13.71 -5.45 5.83
C CYS A 144 -14.61 -5.52 4.60
N SER A 145 -15.90 -5.83 4.72
CA SER A 145 -16.84 -5.81 3.58
C SER A 145 -17.08 -4.40 3.03
N LYS A 146 -17.03 -3.36 3.88
CA LYS A 146 -17.05 -1.96 3.42
C LYS A 146 -15.73 -1.58 2.74
N GLN A 147 -14.60 -1.93 3.35
CA GLN A 147 -13.27 -1.69 2.78
C GLN A 147 -13.09 -2.40 1.43
N VAL A 148 -13.47 -3.67 1.32
CA VAL A 148 -13.47 -4.43 0.05
C VAL A 148 -14.37 -3.76 -0.97
N LYS A 149 -15.58 -3.30 -0.63
CA LYS A 149 -16.43 -2.57 -1.60
C LYS A 149 -15.84 -1.22 -2.05
N ILE A 150 -15.20 -0.49 -1.13
CA ILE A 150 -14.50 0.77 -1.46
C ILE A 150 -13.31 0.46 -2.38
N LEU A 151 -12.48 -0.53 -2.02
CA LEU A 151 -11.38 -1.01 -2.83
C LEU A 151 -11.89 -1.47 -4.20
N GLU A 152 -12.89 -2.35 -4.31
CA GLU A 152 -13.50 -2.79 -5.58
C GLU A 152 -14.05 -1.63 -6.42
N SER A 153 -14.62 -0.58 -5.81
CA SER A 153 -15.06 0.63 -6.54
C SER A 153 -13.89 1.48 -7.05
N LEU A 154 -12.74 1.46 -6.37
CA LEU A 154 -11.49 2.09 -6.79
C LEU A 154 -10.67 1.18 -7.73
N TYR A 155 -10.88 -0.15 -7.68
CA TYR A 155 -10.09 -1.14 -8.38
C TYR A 155 -10.61 -1.28 -9.81
N PHE A 156 -10.11 -0.37 -10.66
CA PHE A 156 -10.41 -0.13 -12.07
C PHE A 156 -10.40 -1.39 -12.97
N THR A 157 -11.28 -2.38 -12.77
CA THR A 157 -11.48 -3.52 -13.67
C THR A 157 -12.33 -3.10 -14.87
N VAL A 158 -13.44 -2.40 -14.62
CA VAL A 158 -14.24 -1.72 -15.65
C VAL A 158 -13.41 -0.69 -16.42
N LEU A 159 -12.49 0.00 -15.74
CA LEU A 159 -11.62 1.00 -16.34
C LEU A 159 -10.35 0.43 -16.99
N ARG A 160 -9.83 -0.74 -16.58
CA ARG A 160 -8.87 -1.52 -17.38
C ARG A 160 -9.51 -2.09 -18.63
N ARG A 161 -10.74 -2.63 -18.58
CA ARG A 161 -11.47 -3.05 -19.80
C ARG A 161 -11.76 -1.86 -20.71
N ARG A 162 -12.31 -0.76 -20.18
CA ARG A 162 -12.45 0.50 -20.93
C ARG A 162 -11.12 1.17 -21.31
N TRP A 163 -9.97 0.73 -20.80
CA TRP A 163 -8.66 1.09 -21.34
C TRP A 163 -8.28 0.16 -22.49
N TYR A 164 -8.24 -1.16 -22.32
CA TYR A 164 -7.80 -2.05 -23.41
C TYR A 164 -8.79 -2.10 -24.58
N ASP A 165 -10.07 -2.38 -24.31
CA ASP A 165 -11.10 -2.49 -25.36
C ASP A 165 -11.35 -1.15 -26.06
N LYS A 166 -11.30 -0.04 -25.31
CA LYS A 166 -11.56 1.29 -25.87
C LYS A 166 -10.30 1.94 -26.46
N ALA A 167 -9.12 1.83 -25.84
CA ALA A 167 -7.89 2.47 -26.33
C ALA A 167 -7.29 1.77 -27.56
N PHE A 168 -7.67 0.54 -27.90
CA PHE A 168 -7.35 -0.01 -29.22
C PHE A 168 -8.06 0.79 -30.33
N TYR A 169 -9.38 0.94 -30.22
CA TYR A 169 -10.18 1.71 -31.18
C TYR A 169 -9.92 3.23 -31.11
N ILE A 170 -9.68 3.76 -29.89
CA ILE A 170 -9.42 5.17 -29.63
C ILE A 170 -7.97 5.57 -29.94
N ARG A 171 -6.95 4.69 -29.84
CA ARG A 171 -5.60 5.07 -30.33
C ARG A 171 -5.64 5.39 -31.82
N GLY A 172 -6.36 4.63 -32.64
CA GLY A 172 -6.53 4.96 -34.07
C GLY A 172 -7.15 6.34 -34.27
N ILE A 173 -8.37 6.55 -33.76
CA ILE A 173 -9.14 7.78 -34.02
C ILE A 173 -8.55 9.01 -33.31
N LEU A 174 -8.06 8.85 -32.09
CA LEU A 174 -7.65 9.94 -31.21
C LEU A 174 -6.14 10.23 -31.33
N ALA A 175 -5.29 9.31 -31.83
CA ALA A 175 -3.97 9.72 -32.33
C ALA A 175 -4.13 10.59 -33.58
N VAL A 176 -4.96 10.19 -34.56
CA VAL A 176 -5.22 11.01 -35.76
C VAL A 176 -5.83 12.37 -35.39
N ARG A 177 -6.73 12.42 -34.41
CA ARG A 177 -7.34 13.68 -33.96
C ARG A 177 -6.41 14.54 -33.11
N ASN A 178 -5.68 13.99 -32.13
CA ASN A 178 -4.70 14.75 -31.35
C ASN A 178 -3.51 15.21 -32.20
N LYS A 179 -3.09 14.43 -33.22
CA LYS A 179 -2.05 14.88 -34.16
C LYS A 179 -2.50 16.18 -34.82
N ARG A 180 -3.72 16.24 -35.38
CA ARG A 180 -4.30 17.48 -35.93
C ARG A 180 -4.52 18.59 -34.90
N THR A 181 -4.97 18.27 -33.70
CA THR A 181 -5.23 19.28 -32.66
C THR A 181 -3.95 19.85 -32.03
N ASN A 182 -2.81 19.15 -32.16
CA ASN A 182 -1.53 19.54 -31.54
C ASN A 182 -0.40 19.73 -32.56
N GLU A 183 -0.65 19.55 -33.87
CA GLU A 183 0.32 19.79 -34.96
C GLU A 183 0.86 21.24 -34.95
N TRP A 184 0.06 22.20 -34.48
CA TRP A 184 0.47 23.61 -34.29
C TRP A 184 1.68 23.80 -33.36
N ILE A 185 1.93 22.88 -32.41
CA ILE A 185 3.11 22.96 -31.53
C ILE A 185 4.40 22.59 -32.25
N PHE A 186 4.31 21.98 -33.45
CA PHE A 186 5.46 21.70 -34.30
C PHE A 186 5.49 22.59 -35.56
N ASP A 187 4.42 23.33 -35.81
CA ASP A 187 4.28 24.29 -36.90
C ASP A 187 5.12 25.56 -36.61
N PRO A 188 6.14 25.87 -37.42
CA PRO A 188 7.01 27.03 -37.21
C PRO A 188 6.34 28.37 -37.50
N GLU A 189 5.17 28.40 -38.16
CA GLU A 189 4.38 29.62 -38.36
C GLU A 189 3.50 29.95 -37.14
N GLN A 190 3.18 28.94 -36.31
CA GLN A 190 2.33 29.10 -35.11
C GLN A 190 3.13 29.10 -33.80
N THR A 191 4.27 28.40 -33.73
CA THR A 191 5.13 28.39 -32.54
C THR A 191 6.61 28.37 -32.87
N HIS A 192 7.43 28.91 -31.96
CA HIS A 192 8.88 28.76 -32.01
C HIS A 192 9.37 27.47 -31.30
N PHE A 193 8.50 26.50 -31.04
CA PHE A 193 8.85 25.31 -30.25
C PHE A 193 9.75 24.33 -31.01
N SER A 194 9.48 24.09 -32.31
CA SER A 194 10.37 23.30 -33.18
C SER A 194 11.76 23.95 -33.34
N SER A 195 11.81 25.27 -33.55
CA SER A 195 13.07 26.01 -33.65
C SER A 195 13.79 26.08 -32.29
N TRP A 196 13.08 26.10 -31.18
CA TRP A 196 13.65 26.01 -29.83
C TRP A 196 14.29 24.64 -29.56
N LEU A 197 13.60 23.53 -29.85
CA LEU A 197 14.15 22.17 -29.75
C LEU A 197 15.42 21.99 -30.60
N ALA A 198 15.46 22.63 -31.77
CA ALA A 198 16.62 22.63 -32.66
C ALA A 198 17.70 23.68 -32.29
N SER A 199 17.45 24.58 -31.34
CA SER A 199 18.36 25.71 -31.06
C SER A 199 19.48 25.33 -30.09
N ASP A 200 20.71 25.38 -30.61
CA ASP A 200 21.97 25.35 -29.83
C ASP A 200 22.17 26.70 -29.09
N SER A 201 21.28 26.97 -28.13
CA SER A 201 21.07 28.28 -27.51
C SER A 201 22.02 28.57 -26.35
N ARG A 202 23.34 28.43 -26.59
CA ARG A 202 24.45 28.60 -25.61
C ARG A 202 24.53 29.96 -24.88
N ASN A 203 23.65 30.90 -25.20
CA ASN A 203 23.85 32.34 -25.05
C ASN A 203 22.72 33.11 -24.32
N ASN A 204 22.01 32.46 -23.38
CA ASN A 204 20.99 33.08 -22.51
C ASN A 204 21.02 32.44 -21.10
N GLY A 205 21.38 33.22 -20.07
CA GLY A 205 21.78 32.66 -18.76
C GLY A 205 20.79 32.78 -17.59
N LEU A 206 20.82 31.73 -16.74
CA LEU A 206 20.83 31.70 -15.26
C LEU A 206 19.68 32.38 -14.45
N PHE A 207 19.17 31.88 -13.30
CA PHE A 207 19.27 30.60 -12.57
C PHE A 207 17.84 29.99 -12.37
N THR A 208 17.46 28.94 -11.60
CA THR A 208 18.09 27.97 -10.66
C THR A 208 17.61 26.50 -10.91
N SER A 209 17.03 26.22 -12.07
CA SER A 209 16.84 24.84 -12.59
C SER A 209 17.18 24.72 -14.08
N HIS A 210 16.96 25.82 -14.83
CA HIS A 210 17.48 26.00 -16.18
C HIS A 210 18.93 26.51 -16.22
N ALA A 211 19.53 26.95 -15.09
CA ALA A 211 20.94 27.33 -15.06
C ALA A 211 21.82 26.10 -15.29
N GLU A 212 21.51 25.07 -14.54
CA GLU A 212 22.20 23.81 -14.39
C GLU A 212 22.17 23.05 -15.72
N PHE A 213 21.03 23.10 -16.43
CA PHE A 213 20.93 22.63 -17.82
C PHE A 213 21.68 23.52 -18.83
N SER A 214 21.75 24.83 -18.62
CA SER A 214 22.57 25.73 -19.47
C SER A 214 24.08 25.62 -19.23
N GLU A 215 24.49 25.14 -18.05
CA GLU A 215 25.86 24.72 -17.75
C GLU A 215 26.12 23.28 -18.24
N GLU A 216 25.13 22.37 -18.24
CA GLU A 216 25.27 21.05 -18.89
C GLU A 216 25.55 21.14 -20.40
N LEU A 217 25.03 22.19 -21.06
CA LEU A 217 25.35 22.57 -22.44
C LEU A 217 26.79 23.12 -22.63
N ARG A 218 27.52 23.42 -21.55
CA ARG A 218 28.89 23.98 -21.56
C ARG A 218 29.92 22.97 -21.05
N ASP A 219 29.58 22.27 -19.98
CA ASP A 219 30.34 21.21 -19.34
C ASP A 219 29.38 20.07 -18.95
N ILE A 220 29.51 18.92 -19.62
CA ILE A 220 28.71 17.73 -19.35
C ILE A 220 28.91 17.26 -17.89
N ASP A 221 30.06 17.54 -17.28
CA ASP A 221 30.41 17.19 -15.89
C ASP A 221 30.18 18.35 -14.90
N TYR A 222 29.45 19.42 -15.26
CA TYR A 222 29.30 20.63 -14.41
C TYR A 222 28.93 20.31 -12.95
N ALA A 223 28.01 19.37 -12.70
CA ALA A 223 27.60 19.00 -11.34
C ALA A 223 28.68 18.22 -10.55
N ILE A 224 29.62 17.57 -11.23
CA ILE A 224 30.81 16.97 -10.62
C ILE A 224 31.87 18.05 -10.36
N ASN A 225 32.06 18.96 -11.30
CA ASN A 225 33.11 19.99 -11.27
C ASN A 225 32.76 21.21 -10.39
N VAL A 226 31.48 21.53 -10.21
CA VAL A 226 31.03 22.67 -9.41
C VAL A 226 31.52 22.53 -7.95
N PRO A 227 32.11 23.58 -7.35
CA PRO A 227 32.52 23.56 -5.95
C PRO A 227 31.32 23.48 -5.02
N MET A 228 31.56 23.04 -3.78
CA MET A 228 30.58 23.17 -2.70
C MET A 228 30.65 24.60 -2.18
N ALA A 229 29.62 25.39 -2.47
CA ALA A 229 29.46 26.77 -2.04
C ALA A 229 27.99 26.94 -1.64
N PRO A 230 27.68 27.40 -0.41
CA PRO A 230 26.30 27.55 0.04
C PRO A 230 25.62 28.68 -0.74
N VAL A 231 24.41 28.40 -1.24
CA VAL A 231 23.52 29.37 -1.88
C VAL A 231 22.45 29.76 -0.87
N PHE A 232 22.23 31.05 -0.68
CA PHE A 232 21.26 31.57 0.29
C PHE A 232 20.00 32.08 -0.39
N ASP A 233 18.83 31.88 0.23
CA ASP A 233 17.55 32.31 -0.36
C ASP A 233 17.50 33.83 -0.58
N SER A 234 18.20 34.62 0.24
CA SER A 234 18.38 36.07 0.04
C SER A 234 19.03 36.45 -1.29
N GLU A 235 19.80 35.55 -1.91
CA GLU A 235 20.48 35.77 -3.19
C GLU A 235 19.60 35.33 -4.38
N VAL A 236 18.77 34.31 -4.17
CA VAL A 236 17.88 33.71 -5.19
C VAL A 236 16.52 34.43 -5.24
N SER A 237 15.98 34.83 -4.09
CA SER A 237 14.62 35.33 -3.92
C SER A 237 14.28 36.55 -4.80
N PRO A 238 15.15 37.57 -4.95
CA PRO A 238 14.94 38.67 -5.89
C PRO A 238 14.87 38.27 -7.37
N GLN A 239 15.16 37.00 -7.70
CA GLN A 239 15.19 36.46 -9.06
C GLN A 239 14.00 35.53 -9.37
N TYR A 240 13.17 35.16 -8.38
CA TYR A 240 12.08 34.19 -8.60
C TYR A 240 11.05 34.65 -9.64
N ASP A 241 10.61 35.92 -9.62
CA ASP A 241 9.66 36.44 -10.62
C ASP A 241 10.23 36.39 -12.04
N ASN A 242 11.49 36.80 -12.20
CA ASN A 242 12.21 36.71 -13.46
C ASN A 242 12.33 35.26 -13.96
N LEU A 243 12.58 34.30 -13.06
CA LEU A 243 12.60 32.87 -13.39
C LEU A 243 11.21 32.33 -13.76
N ARG A 244 10.17 32.71 -13.00
CA ARG A 244 8.78 32.32 -13.23
C ARG A 244 8.30 32.72 -14.61
N ASP A 245 8.54 33.96 -15.00
CA ASP A 245 8.16 34.46 -16.32
C ASP A 245 9.05 33.89 -17.43
N ARG A 246 10.34 33.61 -17.16
CA ARG A 246 11.20 32.87 -18.11
C ARG A 246 10.71 31.43 -18.35
N ILE A 247 10.24 30.73 -17.32
CA ILE A 247 9.66 29.37 -17.46
C ILE A 247 8.36 29.43 -18.25
N ARG A 248 7.43 30.34 -17.92
CA ARG A 248 6.19 30.56 -18.69
C ARG A 248 6.47 30.84 -20.16
N ASN A 249 7.36 31.79 -20.44
CA ASN A 249 7.72 32.20 -21.80
C ASN A 249 8.44 31.09 -22.60
N ARG A 250 9.36 30.34 -21.98
CA ARG A 250 10.07 29.23 -22.66
C ARG A 250 9.19 28.00 -22.88
N CYS A 251 8.31 27.69 -21.92
CA CYS A 251 7.49 26.50 -21.96
C CYS A 251 6.08 26.75 -22.51
N SER A 252 5.76 27.95 -22.99
CA SER A 252 4.47 28.32 -23.60
C SER A 252 3.26 27.84 -22.77
N ASP A 253 3.28 28.17 -21.48
CA ASP A 253 2.29 27.76 -20.48
C ASP A 253 2.06 26.24 -20.33
N LEU A 254 2.97 25.38 -20.81
CA LEU A 254 2.92 23.94 -20.52
C LEU A 254 3.26 23.62 -19.06
N LEU A 255 3.99 24.51 -18.37
CA LEU A 255 4.42 24.39 -16.97
C LEU A 255 3.94 25.58 -16.13
N ILE A 256 3.58 25.32 -14.88
CA ILE A 256 3.33 26.30 -13.83
C ILE A 256 4.49 26.23 -12.82
N VAL A 257 5.00 27.40 -12.42
CA VAL A 257 5.72 27.55 -11.16
C VAL A 257 4.70 27.89 -10.08
N ASP A 258 4.61 27.02 -9.07
CA ASP A 258 3.74 27.14 -7.90
C ASP A 258 4.15 28.32 -7.01
N ASP A 259 3.26 28.77 -6.13
CA ASP A 259 3.56 29.78 -5.10
C ASP A 259 3.95 29.13 -3.76
N VAL A 260 3.99 27.79 -3.70
CA VAL A 260 4.41 27.00 -2.54
C VAL A 260 5.90 26.61 -2.65
N PRO A 261 6.72 26.85 -1.60
CA PRO A 261 8.09 26.36 -1.52
C PRO A 261 8.21 24.84 -1.59
N HIS A 262 9.28 24.36 -2.23
CA HIS A 262 9.62 22.96 -2.36
C HIS A 262 10.14 22.37 -1.03
N PRO A 263 9.68 21.19 -0.57
CA PRO A 263 9.97 20.67 0.78
C PRO A 263 11.44 20.38 1.09
N PHE A 264 12.31 20.30 0.08
CA PHE A 264 13.74 19.99 0.25
C PHE A 264 14.71 21.06 -0.30
N TYR A 265 14.26 22.18 -0.86
CA TYR A 265 15.19 23.18 -1.40
C TYR A 265 14.61 24.60 -1.44
N LEU A 266 15.52 25.57 -1.58
CA LEU A 266 15.28 27.00 -1.79
C LEU A 266 14.74 27.23 -3.23
N SER A 267 13.53 26.77 -3.50
CA SER A 267 12.85 26.95 -4.78
C SER A 267 11.34 26.75 -4.66
N HIS A 268 10.61 27.21 -5.67
CA HIS A 268 9.19 26.92 -5.86
C HIS A 268 9.00 25.61 -6.63
N ASN A 269 7.89 24.89 -6.40
CA ASN A 269 7.58 23.69 -7.19
C ASN A 269 7.32 24.06 -8.67
N VAL A 270 7.69 23.16 -9.59
CA VAL A 270 7.31 23.25 -11.01
C VAL A 270 6.53 22.00 -11.40
N ASP A 271 5.30 22.17 -11.88
CA ASP A 271 4.47 21.08 -12.41
C ASP A 271 3.84 21.51 -13.75
N PHE A 272 3.22 20.57 -14.46
CA PHE A 272 2.52 20.81 -15.71
C PHE A 272 1.21 21.57 -15.47
N LEU A 273 0.92 22.58 -16.32
CA LEU A 273 -0.28 23.43 -16.22
C LEU A 273 -1.58 22.62 -16.13
N HIS A 274 -1.64 21.49 -16.82
CA HIS A 274 -2.70 20.52 -16.61
C HIS A 274 -2.21 19.09 -16.80
N ARG A 275 -2.88 18.13 -16.16
CA ARG A 275 -2.58 16.70 -16.33
C ARG A 275 -2.54 16.28 -17.80
N THR A 276 -3.40 16.84 -18.66
CA THR A 276 -3.40 16.50 -20.10
C THR A 276 -2.11 16.92 -20.81
N VAL A 277 -1.39 17.93 -20.32
CA VAL A 277 -0.05 18.29 -20.83
C VAL A 277 0.96 17.20 -20.45
N ARG A 278 0.95 16.73 -19.20
CA ARG A 278 1.78 15.60 -18.74
C ARG A 278 1.50 14.32 -19.52
N ASP A 279 0.22 13.97 -19.72
CA ASP A 279 -0.18 12.80 -20.50
C ASP A 279 0.17 12.98 -22.01
N PHE A 280 0.06 14.18 -22.59
CA PHE A 280 0.48 14.49 -23.97
C PHE A 280 1.99 14.36 -24.18
N LEU A 281 2.81 15.04 -23.36
CA LEU A 281 4.27 15.01 -23.48
C LEU A 281 4.85 13.61 -23.28
N ARG A 282 4.18 12.75 -22.47
CA ARG A 282 4.53 11.34 -22.36
C ARG A 282 4.17 10.54 -23.61
N ASP A 283 2.99 10.76 -24.18
CA ASP A 283 2.54 10.05 -25.39
C ASP A 283 3.29 10.49 -26.67
N TYR A 284 3.95 11.66 -26.64
CA TYR A 284 4.78 12.20 -27.73
C TYR A 284 6.30 12.09 -27.46
N HIS A 285 6.73 11.40 -26.40
CA HIS A 285 8.13 11.33 -25.95
C HIS A 285 9.11 10.94 -27.06
N ASP A 286 8.79 9.91 -27.85
CA ASP A 286 9.68 9.41 -28.92
C ASP A 286 9.84 10.43 -30.07
N GLN A 287 8.80 11.23 -30.34
CA GLN A 287 8.82 12.29 -31.35
C GLN A 287 9.61 13.52 -30.85
N LEU A 288 9.50 13.86 -29.56
CA LEU A 288 10.37 14.86 -28.94
C LEU A 288 11.83 14.39 -28.98
N LYS A 289 12.08 13.11 -28.67
CA LYS A 289 13.42 12.51 -28.71
C LYS A 289 14.04 12.51 -30.12
N SER A 290 13.24 12.29 -31.18
CA SER A 290 13.73 12.35 -32.56
C SER A 290 14.04 13.76 -33.08
N ASN A 291 13.65 14.82 -32.34
CA ASN A 291 13.98 16.22 -32.67
C ASN A 291 15.14 16.77 -31.83
N LEU A 292 15.77 15.95 -30.97
CA LEU A 292 16.95 16.34 -30.21
C LEU A 292 18.19 16.37 -31.11
N VAL A 293 18.88 17.52 -31.15
CA VAL A 293 20.14 17.71 -31.90
C VAL A 293 21.30 16.91 -31.28
N TRP A 294 21.21 16.57 -30.00
CA TRP A 294 22.25 15.89 -29.22
C TRP A 294 21.66 14.83 -28.28
N SER A 295 22.49 13.89 -27.84
CA SER A 295 22.09 12.78 -26.97
C SER A 295 21.80 13.25 -25.54
N PHE A 296 20.58 13.71 -25.29
CA PHE A 296 20.13 14.13 -23.96
C PHE A 296 19.52 12.97 -23.16
N SER A 297 19.96 12.82 -21.90
CA SER A 297 19.49 11.81 -20.95
C SER A 297 18.79 12.48 -19.75
N PRO A 298 17.44 12.57 -19.75
CA PRO A 298 16.72 13.38 -18.76
C PRO A 298 16.92 12.93 -17.32
N LEU A 299 17.10 11.62 -17.09
CA LEU A 299 17.28 11.05 -15.74
C LEU A 299 18.71 11.31 -15.22
N LEU A 300 19.71 11.29 -16.10
CA LEU A 300 21.07 11.67 -15.77
C LEU A 300 21.17 13.17 -15.49
N SER A 301 20.56 14.01 -16.33
CA SER A 301 20.48 15.47 -16.15
C SER A 301 19.80 15.85 -14.84
N LEU A 302 18.62 15.28 -14.53
CA LEU A 302 17.97 15.47 -13.22
C LEU A 302 18.87 15.04 -12.05
N SER A 303 19.60 13.93 -12.18
CA SER A 303 20.57 13.50 -11.16
C SER A 303 21.71 14.51 -10.97
N LYS A 304 22.17 15.17 -12.04
CA LYS A 304 23.19 16.23 -11.98
C LYS A 304 22.64 17.50 -11.34
N ILE A 305 21.42 17.91 -11.69
CA ILE A 305 20.73 19.06 -11.08
C ILE A 305 20.61 18.84 -9.56
N TRP A 306 20.10 17.69 -9.12
CA TRP A 306 20.02 17.37 -7.69
C TRP A 306 21.38 17.32 -6.98
N LEU A 307 22.46 16.86 -7.65
CA LEU A 307 23.81 16.91 -7.09
C LEU A 307 24.34 18.36 -6.97
N ALA A 308 24.05 19.23 -7.94
CA ALA A 308 24.40 20.64 -7.87
C ALA A 308 23.64 21.36 -6.73
N LEU A 309 22.34 21.13 -6.60
CA LEU A 309 21.52 21.63 -5.49
C LEU A 309 22.03 21.11 -4.13
N LEU A 310 22.39 19.83 -4.03
CA LEU A 310 22.99 19.24 -2.84
C LEU A 310 24.31 19.93 -2.44
N LYS A 311 25.16 20.27 -3.41
CA LYS A 311 26.40 21.02 -3.19
C LYS A 311 26.16 22.49 -2.81
N GLY A 312 25.00 23.05 -3.21
CA GLY A 312 24.53 24.39 -2.88
C GLY A 312 23.88 24.55 -1.51
N LEU A 313 23.63 23.48 -0.75
CA LEU A 313 22.96 23.58 0.55
C LEU A 313 23.80 24.33 1.61
N PRO A 314 23.21 25.28 2.36
CA PRO A 314 23.84 25.92 3.52
C PRO A 314 23.84 25.01 4.76
N VAL A 315 24.64 23.95 4.72
CA VAL A 315 24.76 22.94 5.80
C VAL A 315 25.61 23.48 6.96
N THR A 316 24.97 23.79 8.09
CA THR A 316 25.63 24.30 9.30
C THR A 316 26.01 23.21 10.31
N ASP A 317 25.11 22.25 10.58
CA ASP A 317 25.41 21.03 11.34
C ASP A 317 24.58 19.85 10.79
N PHE A 318 25.26 18.78 10.35
CA PHE A 318 24.61 17.55 9.87
C PHE A 318 23.92 16.75 11.00
N ARG A 319 24.07 17.15 12.27
CA ARG A 319 23.30 16.59 13.40
C ARG A 319 21.90 17.20 13.53
N ASP A 320 21.64 18.37 12.95
CA ASP A 320 20.28 18.88 12.88
C ASP A 320 19.43 17.92 12.03
N ARG A 321 18.27 17.55 12.57
CA ARG A 321 17.38 16.56 11.95
C ARG A 321 16.72 17.10 10.68
N ALA A 322 16.46 18.40 10.58
CA ALA A 322 15.91 18.97 9.35
C ALA A 322 16.98 18.95 8.23
N THR A 323 18.17 19.47 8.51
CA THR A 323 19.34 19.46 7.62
C THR A 323 19.70 18.05 7.15
N ALA A 324 19.78 17.09 8.09
CA ALA A 324 20.01 15.68 7.78
C ALA A 324 18.90 15.10 6.89
N ASN A 325 17.62 15.31 7.23
CA ASN A 325 16.48 14.87 6.42
C ASN A 325 16.53 15.44 4.99
N THR A 326 16.86 16.72 4.81
CA THR A 326 16.94 17.39 3.50
C THR A 326 18.01 16.76 2.61
N ILE A 327 19.23 16.58 3.12
CA ILE A 327 20.33 15.91 2.42
C ILE A 327 19.95 14.47 2.07
N ILE A 328 19.34 13.77 3.03
CA ILE A 328 18.86 12.39 2.89
C ILE A 328 17.76 12.30 1.83
N GLY A 329 16.86 13.27 1.73
CA GLY A 329 15.76 13.35 0.75
C GLY A 329 16.27 13.59 -0.67
N ILE A 330 17.13 14.59 -0.89
CA ILE A 330 17.79 14.83 -2.19
C ILE A 330 18.60 13.59 -2.62
N THR A 331 19.22 12.90 -1.67
CA THR A 331 19.91 11.63 -1.91
C THR A 331 18.95 10.49 -2.31
N ASP A 332 17.69 10.48 -1.83
CA ASP A 332 16.67 9.53 -2.30
C ASP A 332 16.20 9.85 -3.72
N GLU A 333 16.03 11.12 -4.06
CA GLU A 333 15.70 11.54 -5.43
C GLU A 333 16.80 11.12 -6.43
N ILE A 334 18.08 11.42 -6.16
CA ILE A 334 19.18 10.96 -7.03
C ILE A 334 19.20 9.43 -7.13
N ARG A 335 18.99 8.69 -6.04
CA ARG A 335 18.90 7.21 -6.06
C ARG A 335 17.68 6.69 -6.82
N TYR A 336 16.59 7.45 -6.91
CA TYR A 336 15.43 7.14 -7.72
C TYR A 336 15.72 7.35 -9.21
N TYR A 337 16.22 8.52 -9.62
CA TYR A 337 16.56 8.80 -11.02
C TYR A 337 17.66 7.87 -11.54
N ALA A 338 18.73 7.65 -10.76
CA ALA A 338 19.78 6.67 -11.05
C ALA A 338 19.23 5.28 -11.35
N ARG A 339 18.19 4.83 -10.60
CA ARG A 339 17.59 3.52 -10.81
C ARG A 339 16.60 3.46 -11.97
N GLU A 340 15.89 4.54 -12.27
CA GLU A 340 15.13 4.59 -13.52
C GLU A 340 16.04 4.70 -14.74
N LEU A 341 17.26 5.23 -14.58
CA LEU A 341 18.30 5.24 -15.61
C LEU A 341 18.88 3.85 -15.87
N GLU A 342 19.31 3.10 -14.83
CA GLU A 342 19.75 1.69 -14.97
C GLU A 342 18.71 0.75 -15.62
N LYS A 343 17.43 1.16 -15.71
CA LYS A 343 16.36 0.40 -16.37
C LYS A 343 16.07 0.81 -17.82
N ARG A 344 16.48 2.01 -18.25
CA ARG A 344 15.94 2.68 -19.45
C ARG A 344 16.96 3.50 -20.26
N GLY A 345 18.13 3.79 -19.69
CA GLY A 345 19.23 4.50 -20.36
C GLY A 345 19.97 3.62 -21.36
N SER A 346 21.00 4.19 -22.00
CA SER A 346 21.96 3.42 -22.80
C SER A 346 23.16 2.99 -21.97
N GLU A 347 24.04 2.17 -22.55
CA GLU A 347 25.31 1.80 -21.92
C GLU A 347 26.23 3.03 -21.74
N ASP A 348 26.07 4.07 -22.58
CA ASP A 348 26.78 5.34 -22.49
C ASP A 348 26.45 6.13 -21.20
N ASP A 349 25.25 5.92 -20.63
CA ASP A 349 24.82 6.54 -19.37
C ASP A 349 25.54 5.94 -18.14
N GLU A 350 26.10 4.73 -18.21
CA GLU A 350 26.61 4.01 -17.03
C GLU A 350 27.83 4.70 -16.40
N ILE A 351 28.82 5.11 -17.20
CA ILE A 351 30.05 5.73 -16.70
C ILE A 351 29.79 7.11 -16.08
N PRO A 352 29.03 8.03 -16.72
CA PRO A 352 28.57 9.27 -16.09
C PRO A 352 27.79 9.03 -14.79
N LEU A 353 26.87 8.05 -14.77
CA LEU A 353 26.10 7.72 -13.57
C LEU A 353 26.99 7.26 -12.42
N ILE A 354 28.00 6.42 -12.69
CA ILE A 354 28.92 5.93 -11.65
C ILE A 354 29.72 7.09 -11.05
N ARG A 355 30.25 8.01 -11.87
CA ARG A 355 30.99 9.19 -11.41
C ARG A 355 30.11 10.14 -10.58
N LEU A 356 28.84 10.29 -10.97
CA LEU A 356 27.85 11.09 -10.26
C LEU A 356 27.54 10.50 -8.87
N LEU A 357 27.35 9.17 -8.79
CA LEU A 357 27.10 8.47 -7.53
C LEU A 357 28.32 8.43 -6.59
N ASP A 358 29.54 8.56 -7.12
CA ASP A 358 30.75 8.78 -6.32
C ASP A 358 30.82 10.21 -5.77
N GLU A 359 30.55 11.23 -6.59
CA GLU A 359 30.56 12.62 -6.14
C GLU A 359 29.43 12.92 -5.14
N LEU A 360 28.28 12.26 -5.28
CA LEU A 360 27.19 12.27 -4.29
C LEU A 360 27.66 11.80 -2.91
N ASP A 361 28.30 10.62 -2.84
CA ASP A 361 28.80 10.06 -1.59
C ASP A 361 29.87 10.96 -0.95
N LYS A 362 30.80 11.45 -1.76
CA LYS A 362 31.85 12.41 -1.38
C LYS A 362 31.29 13.76 -0.90
N THR A 363 30.21 14.25 -1.52
CA THR A 363 29.51 15.48 -1.12
C THR A 363 28.82 15.30 0.23
N ASN A 364 28.09 14.20 0.41
CA ASN A 364 27.47 13.86 1.70
C ASN A 364 28.49 13.61 2.81
N CYS A 365 29.63 12.96 2.50
CA CYS A 365 30.76 12.82 3.42
C CYS A 365 31.26 14.18 3.91
N ARG A 366 31.51 15.14 3.00
CA ARG A 366 31.92 16.50 3.36
C ARG A 366 30.88 17.23 4.21
N HIS A 367 29.60 17.15 3.84
CA HIS A 367 28.50 17.70 4.63
C HIS A 367 28.43 17.11 6.04
N SER A 368 28.69 15.81 6.21
CA SER A 368 28.74 15.16 7.53
C SER A 368 30.02 15.43 8.34
N ALA A 369 31.11 15.82 7.69
CA ALA A 369 32.41 16.05 8.33
C ALA A 369 32.48 17.38 9.12
N THR A 370 31.48 18.25 8.99
CA THR A 370 31.29 19.42 9.86
C THR A 370 30.85 19.01 11.28
N SER A 371 30.16 17.87 11.41
CA SER A 371 29.74 17.33 12.70
C SER A 371 30.84 16.50 13.37
N VAL A 372 30.95 16.61 14.70
CA VAL A 372 32.00 15.96 15.53
C VAL A 372 31.79 14.44 15.71
N THR A 373 31.42 13.71 14.66
CA THR A 373 31.21 12.26 14.66
C THR A 373 31.90 11.61 13.48
N ASN A 374 32.93 10.79 13.73
CA ASN A 374 33.67 10.02 12.71
C ASN A 374 32.86 8.88 12.05
N ASN A 375 31.52 8.96 12.05
CA ASN A 375 30.63 7.97 11.44
C ASN A 375 30.23 8.43 10.04
N HIS A 376 30.20 7.51 9.09
CA HIS A 376 29.77 7.78 7.71
C HIS A 376 28.33 8.30 7.68
N TRP A 377 28.05 9.32 6.84
CA TRP A 377 26.75 10.03 6.77
C TRP A 377 25.53 9.11 6.62
N THR A 378 25.72 7.97 5.96
CA THR A 378 24.75 6.87 5.75
C THR A 378 24.12 6.34 7.03
N ASN A 379 24.76 6.54 8.19
CA ASN A 379 24.24 6.14 9.49
C ASN A 379 23.12 7.05 10.03
N ALA A 380 23.00 8.29 9.54
CA ALA A 380 21.88 9.18 9.92
C ALA A 380 20.50 8.63 9.49
N ARG A 381 20.47 7.71 8.51
CA ARG A 381 19.25 6.99 8.08
C ARG A 381 18.84 5.83 9.00
N ASP A 382 19.56 5.53 10.08
CA ASP A 382 19.47 4.22 10.75
C ASP A 382 18.69 4.20 12.08
N SER A 383 17.77 5.14 12.26
CA SER A 383 16.91 5.30 13.44
C SER A 383 16.06 4.07 13.80
N GLN A 384 15.61 3.29 12.82
CA GLN A 384 14.65 2.20 13.03
C GLN A 384 15.31 0.84 13.32
N TYR A 385 16.56 0.63 12.90
CA TYR A 385 17.28 -0.65 13.02
C TYR A 385 18.78 -0.40 13.19
N PRO A 386 19.25 0.16 14.31
CA PRO A 386 20.62 0.62 14.47
C PRO A 386 21.65 -0.48 14.20
N GLU A 387 22.67 -0.13 13.41
CA GLU A 387 23.81 -0.97 13.04
C GLU A 387 25.14 -0.46 13.61
N SER A 388 25.09 0.30 14.71
CA SER A 388 26.28 0.76 15.46
C SER A 388 27.36 1.41 14.59
N GLY A 389 26.96 2.30 13.67
CA GLY A 389 27.86 3.04 12.79
C GLY A 389 28.34 2.29 11.54
N GLN A 390 27.95 1.03 11.32
CA GLN A 390 28.50 0.18 10.26
C GLN A 390 27.77 0.29 8.90
N CYS A 391 26.78 1.19 8.74
CA CYS A 391 26.14 1.46 7.45
C CYS A 391 27.09 2.25 6.54
N ASN A 392 27.28 1.83 5.28
CA ASN A 392 28.14 2.50 4.29
C ASN A 392 27.43 2.66 2.92
N TRP A 393 28.02 3.42 2.00
CA TRP A 393 27.39 3.77 0.72
C TRP A 393 27.02 2.57 -0.15
N ILE A 394 27.95 1.62 -0.33
CA ILE A 394 27.72 0.41 -1.12
C ILE A 394 26.53 -0.42 -0.60
N ALA A 395 26.25 -0.40 0.72
CA ALA A 395 25.06 -1.02 1.28
C ALA A 395 23.76 -0.27 0.93
N LEU A 396 23.79 1.07 0.89
CA LEU A 396 22.63 1.86 0.44
C LEU A 396 22.38 1.74 -1.08
N THR A 397 23.41 1.62 -1.92
CA THR A 397 23.21 1.42 -3.37
C THR A 397 22.67 0.02 -3.65
N VAL A 398 23.15 -1.00 -2.93
CA VAL A 398 22.56 -2.36 -2.95
C VAL A 398 21.09 -2.34 -2.51
N GLN A 399 20.72 -1.63 -1.43
CA GLN A 399 19.32 -1.51 -1.00
C GLN A 399 18.44 -0.72 -1.98
N ALA A 400 19.00 0.28 -2.67
CA ALA A 400 18.31 0.94 -3.78
C ALA A 400 18.06 -0.04 -4.95
N ARG A 401 18.89 -1.08 -5.06
CA ARG A 401 19.07 -1.96 -6.22
C ARG A 401 19.61 -1.18 -7.43
N LEU A 402 20.71 -0.45 -7.19
CA LEU A 402 21.60 0.11 -8.20
C LEU A 402 22.66 -0.95 -8.53
N VAL A 403 22.34 -1.81 -9.50
CA VAL A 403 23.05 -3.05 -9.81
C VAL A 403 24.33 -2.78 -10.60
N THR A 404 24.31 -1.85 -11.55
CA THR A 404 25.50 -1.47 -12.32
C THR A 404 26.52 -0.82 -11.40
N TYR A 405 26.10 0.19 -10.61
CA TYR A 405 27.02 0.83 -9.66
C TYR A 405 27.61 -0.18 -8.66
N ALA A 406 26.76 -1.00 -8.03
CA ALA A 406 27.23 -1.96 -7.03
C ALA A 406 28.16 -3.03 -7.65
N ARG A 407 27.84 -3.57 -8.82
CA ARG A 407 28.68 -4.55 -9.53
C ARG A 407 30.05 -3.94 -9.84
N THR A 408 30.09 -2.76 -10.45
CA THR A 408 31.35 -2.12 -10.84
C THR A 408 32.22 -1.83 -9.63
N LYS A 409 31.66 -1.32 -8.52
CA LYS A 409 32.44 -1.05 -7.30
C LYS A 409 32.94 -2.32 -6.61
N LEU A 410 32.11 -3.37 -6.52
CA LEU A 410 32.52 -4.65 -5.92
C LEU A 410 33.56 -5.40 -6.77
N ASN A 411 33.51 -5.24 -8.09
CA ASN A 411 34.53 -5.80 -9.00
C ASN A 411 35.86 -5.03 -8.91
N SER A 412 35.82 -3.69 -8.82
CA SER A 412 37.02 -2.84 -8.70
C SER A 412 37.68 -2.88 -7.32
N ASP A 413 36.90 -3.06 -6.24
CA ASP A 413 37.44 -3.29 -4.90
C ASP A 413 36.67 -4.40 -4.16
N PRO A 414 37.11 -5.66 -4.30
CA PRO A 414 36.51 -6.80 -3.61
C PRO A 414 36.49 -6.68 -2.07
N ARG A 415 37.31 -5.81 -1.46
CA ARG A 415 37.30 -5.59 0.00
C ARG A 415 35.97 -5.03 0.50
N LEU A 416 35.21 -4.36 -0.37
CA LEU A 416 33.86 -3.86 -0.09
C LEU A 416 32.85 -4.98 0.21
N LEU A 417 33.13 -6.23 -0.19
CA LEU A 417 32.34 -7.41 0.21
C LEU A 417 32.47 -7.71 1.72
N HIS A 418 33.63 -7.42 2.32
CA HIS A 418 33.94 -7.69 3.72
C HIS A 418 33.48 -6.56 4.66
N LYS A 419 32.26 -6.06 4.42
CA LYS A 419 31.59 -5.04 5.24
C LYS A 419 31.32 -5.58 6.65
N ARG A 420 31.68 -4.79 7.68
CA ARG A 420 31.33 -5.06 9.10
C ARG A 420 29.83 -4.79 9.36
N GLY A 421 29.30 -5.35 10.45
CA GLY A 421 27.87 -5.25 10.76
C GLY A 421 27.04 -6.22 9.90
N ARG A 422 25.99 -5.73 9.25
CA ARG A 422 25.13 -6.55 8.37
C ARG A 422 25.75 -6.73 6.99
N SER A 423 25.52 -7.90 6.41
CA SER A 423 25.99 -8.24 5.06
C SER A 423 25.21 -7.48 3.97
N LEU A 424 25.81 -7.34 2.79
CA LEU A 424 25.15 -6.72 1.63
C LEU A 424 23.89 -7.49 1.20
N LEU A 425 23.80 -8.79 1.48
CA LEU A 425 22.61 -9.61 1.23
C LEU A 425 21.41 -9.17 2.06
N ASP A 426 21.60 -8.85 3.34
CA ASP A 426 20.52 -8.33 4.19
C ASP A 426 20.02 -6.95 3.67
N TYR A 427 20.93 -6.09 3.21
CA TYR A 427 20.56 -4.83 2.55
C TYR A 427 19.80 -5.03 1.22
N ALA A 428 20.13 -6.06 0.43
CA ALA A 428 19.42 -6.39 -0.81
C ALA A 428 17.99 -6.91 -0.57
N LEU A 429 17.77 -7.64 0.54
CA LEU A 429 16.47 -8.21 0.92
C LEU A 429 15.52 -7.18 1.56
N ARG A 430 16.04 -6.08 2.12
CA ARG A 430 15.23 -5.02 2.75
C ARG A 430 14.31 -4.30 1.74
N PRO A 431 13.15 -3.80 2.20
CA PRO A 431 12.40 -2.77 1.48
C PRO A 431 13.27 -1.54 1.21
N ARG A 432 12.93 -0.75 0.19
CA ARG A 432 13.55 0.57 0.02
C ARG A 432 13.12 1.47 1.18
N ARG A 433 14.08 1.99 1.94
CA ARG A 433 13.86 3.20 2.74
C ARG A 433 13.60 4.35 1.77
N VAL A 434 12.36 4.81 1.73
CA VAL A 434 11.98 6.16 1.29
C VAL A 434 11.98 7.01 2.54
N THR A 435 12.59 8.19 2.49
CA THR A 435 12.58 9.12 3.62
C THR A 435 11.21 9.75 3.77
N SER A 436 10.70 9.84 5.00
CA SER A 436 9.46 10.55 5.29
C SER A 436 9.65 12.05 5.04
N ILE A 437 8.87 12.59 4.12
CA ILE A 437 8.65 14.04 3.95
C ILE A 437 7.84 14.54 5.15
#